data_AF-A0A417CUF3-F1
#
_entry.id   AF-A0A417CUF3-F1
#
_cell.length_a   1.000
_cell.length_b   1.000
_cell.length_c   1.000
_cell.angle_alpha   90.00
_cell.angle_beta   90.00
_cell.angle_gamma   90.00
#
_symmetry.space_group_name_H-M   'P 1'
#
loop_
_entity.id
_entity.type
_entity.pdbx_description
1 polymer ?
#
loop_
_entity_poly.entity_id
_entity_poly.type
_entity_poly.pdbx_seq_one_letter_code
_entity_poly.pdbx_strand_id
1 'polypeptide(L)'
;MLAWWLINGICVLVTPYQQTLVDLLFKTRLVHQPDYDNLDAGEVVEEVVPKPSLKNKMEQLTKKEKPVKKKEKPVVAAKPAIEKPSVEKVETLDDLMPIDLHLRSNYSDDGYYDVEDLFKQAKENHMETISITDHNCARANAVAQRFAPLYDIHYIPGVEIDAQFESKRVRLLGYYIDWNNPVFDEYERLSLQREKELSLERVKKFEEYCGIHIDVDSLMPNSRFQTITVFDITNMVFHNKRVRELSFVKKYLENSSSEKQARKKFIRDVFGKGGPCFVQAQYPELKDVLQAIHDADGIAILSSWNMDMIPDEDIEKMMNLGIDGIECFSPRVHDSTMAALLKLATKHHAFVTCGSDYHGPKRPRFKMGKCYCPEKALPLVRIMTKALDTDDQQE
;
A
#
# COMPACT_ATOMS: atom_id res chain seq x y z
N MET A 1 -39.32 12.45 31.17
CA MET A 1 -38.71 12.49 29.82
C MET A 1 -38.74 13.88 29.21
N LEU A 2 -39.89 14.54 29.03
CA LEU A 2 -39.96 15.89 28.42
C LEU A 2 -39.09 16.95 29.14
N ALA A 3 -39.08 16.97 30.47
CA ALA A 3 -38.23 17.87 31.24
C ALA A 3 -36.73 17.63 31.01
N TRP A 4 -36.31 16.37 30.83
CA TRP A 4 -34.91 16.00 30.56
C TRP A 4 -34.46 16.49 29.18
N TRP A 5 -35.31 16.35 28.18
CA TRP A 5 -35.06 16.87 26.83
C TRP A 5 -35.02 18.39 26.80
N LEU A 6 -35.91 19.06 27.55
CA LEU A 6 -35.92 20.52 27.65
C LEU A 6 -34.64 21.05 28.32
N ILE A 7 -34.21 20.42 29.42
CA ILE A 7 -32.99 20.80 30.14
C ILE A 7 -31.74 20.58 29.27
N ASN A 8 -31.63 19.44 28.58
CA ASN A 8 -30.51 19.18 27.68
C ASN A 8 -30.51 20.14 26.49
N GLY A 9 -31.67 20.43 25.90
CA GLY A 9 -31.79 21.40 24.82
C GLY A 9 -31.36 22.81 25.22
N ILE A 10 -31.73 23.25 26.43
CA ILE A 10 -31.29 24.55 26.97
C ILE A 10 -29.78 24.54 27.23
N CYS A 11 -29.19 23.47 27.78
CA CYS A 11 -27.74 23.37 27.97
C CYS A 11 -26.96 23.50 26.65
N VAL A 12 -27.44 22.86 25.59
CA VAL A 12 -26.84 22.96 24.25
C VAL A 12 -26.91 24.39 23.70
N LEU A 13 -28.01 25.10 23.92
CA LEU A 13 -28.20 26.46 23.39
C LEU A 13 -27.40 27.54 24.13
N VAL A 14 -27.18 27.36 25.45
CA VAL A 14 -26.57 28.40 26.30
C VAL A 14 -25.07 28.16 26.52
N THR A 15 -24.57 26.96 26.26
CA THR A 15 -23.13 26.70 26.31
C THR A 15 -22.44 27.15 25.02
N PRO A 16 -21.26 27.77 25.10
CA PRO A 16 -20.53 28.27 23.92
C PRO A 16 -20.08 27.15 22.96
N TYR A 17 -20.29 25.87 23.33
CA TYR A 17 -19.80 24.70 22.62
C TYR A 17 -20.87 23.62 22.40
N GLN A 18 -22.15 23.95 22.50
CA GLN A 18 -23.26 23.02 22.24
C GLN A 18 -23.21 21.73 23.07
N GLN A 19 -22.77 21.84 24.33
CA GLN A 19 -22.58 20.71 25.23
C GLN A 19 -23.89 20.31 25.92
N THR A 20 -24.12 19.00 26.03
CA THR A 20 -25.23 18.46 26.83
C THR A 20 -24.92 18.52 28.33
N LEU A 21 -25.92 18.25 29.18
CA LEU A 21 -25.72 18.19 30.63
C LEU A 21 -24.75 17.04 31.00
N VAL A 22 -24.79 15.95 30.24
CA VAL A 22 -23.89 14.79 30.39
C VAL A 22 -22.46 15.20 30.05
N ASP A 23 -22.25 15.98 28.99
CA ASP A 23 -20.92 16.45 28.60
C ASP A 23 -20.28 17.35 29.67
N LEU A 24 -21.08 18.18 30.33
CA LEU A 24 -20.62 19.02 31.43
C LEU A 24 -20.30 18.21 32.70
N LEU A 25 -21.12 17.19 33.01
CA LEU A 25 -20.96 16.35 34.19
C LEU A 25 -19.76 15.40 34.09
N PHE A 26 -19.53 14.82 32.90
CA PHE A 26 -18.47 13.83 32.67
C PHE A 26 -17.25 14.38 31.95
N LYS A 27 -17.25 15.67 31.61
CA LYS A 27 -16.17 16.37 30.88
C LYS A 27 -15.80 15.68 29.55
N THR A 28 -16.75 15.02 28.91
CA THR A 28 -16.56 14.36 27.62
C THR A 28 -16.31 15.40 26.53
N ARG A 29 -15.33 15.14 25.66
CA ARG A 29 -14.99 16.01 24.52
C ARG A 29 -15.27 15.24 23.25
N LEU A 30 -16.43 15.47 22.65
CA LEU A 30 -16.79 14.90 21.35
C LEU A 30 -16.10 15.68 20.22
N VAL A 31 -15.61 14.95 19.22
CA VAL A 31 -15.00 15.50 18.00
C VAL A 31 -15.75 14.91 16.81
N HIS A 32 -16.34 15.78 15.99
CA HIS A 32 -17.05 15.37 14.78
C HIS A 32 -16.14 15.37 13.55
N GLN A 33 -16.54 14.63 12.53
CA GLN A 33 -15.84 14.40 11.26
C GLN A 33 -15.67 15.72 10.45
N PRO A 34 -14.51 15.97 9.80
CA PRO A 34 -14.35 17.02 8.80
C PRO A 34 -14.54 16.49 7.36
N ASP A 35 -14.91 17.40 6.43
CA ASP A 35 -15.11 17.14 4.99
C ASP A 35 -13.86 16.55 4.30
N TYR A 36 -14.11 15.53 3.45
CA TYR A 36 -13.10 14.70 2.80
C TYR A 36 -12.79 15.14 1.36
N ASP A 37 -12.22 16.32 1.19
CA ASP A 37 -11.53 16.69 -0.05
C ASP A 37 -10.03 16.59 0.17
N ASN A 38 -9.35 15.71 -0.59
CA ASN A 38 -7.91 15.42 -0.63
C ASN A 38 -7.44 14.19 0.20
N LEU A 39 -7.70 12.99 -0.32
CA LEU A 39 -6.99 11.77 0.05
C LEU A 39 -5.76 11.57 -0.85
N ASP A 40 -4.60 12.02 -0.39
CA ASP A 40 -3.30 11.53 -0.89
C ASP A 40 -3.02 10.21 -0.14
N ALA A 41 -3.52 9.08 -0.66
CA ALA A 41 -3.35 7.77 -0.03
C ALA A 41 -1.91 7.28 -0.22
N GLY A 42 -1.04 7.71 0.69
CA GLY A 42 0.35 7.31 0.74
C GLY A 42 0.58 6.25 1.81
N GLU A 43 0.74 4.99 1.39
CA GLU A 43 1.32 3.91 2.19
C GLU A 43 2.64 4.41 2.82
N VAL A 44 2.78 4.29 4.14
CA VAL A 44 4.06 4.58 4.82
C VAL A 44 4.99 3.43 4.52
N VAL A 45 5.77 3.55 3.44
CA VAL A 45 6.97 2.74 3.27
C VAL A 45 7.97 3.20 4.33
N GLU A 46 8.46 2.26 5.15
CA GLU A 46 9.53 2.51 6.12
C GLU A 46 10.81 2.93 5.37
N GLU A 47 11.10 4.23 5.30
CA GLU A 47 12.43 4.70 4.90
C GLU A 47 13.41 4.45 6.06
N VAL A 48 14.20 3.38 5.94
CA VAL A 48 15.43 3.24 6.72
C VAL A 48 16.49 4.12 6.08
N VAL A 49 16.92 5.15 6.83
CA VAL A 49 18.05 6.00 6.45
C VAL A 49 19.26 5.13 6.11
N PRO A 50 19.85 5.24 4.91
CA PRO A 50 21.00 4.43 4.55
C PRO A 50 22.15 4.73 5.52
N LYS A 51 22.65 3.68 6.18
CA LYS A 51 23.90 3.76 6.95
C LYS A 51 25.00 4.25 5.99
N PRO A 52 25.81 5.26 6.38
CA PRO A 52 26.91 5.70 5.54
C PRO A 52 27.87 4.54 5.27
N SER A 53 28.09 4.25 4.00
CA SER A 53 28.97 3.16 3.57
C SER A 53 30.40 3.39 4.07
N LEU A 54 31.07 2.30 4.43
CA LEU A 54 32.44 2.22 4.96
C LEU A 54 33.54 2.71 3.98
N LYS A 55 33.20 3.32 2.84
CA LYS A 55 34.17 3.83 1.86
C LYS A 55 34.78 5.19 2.22
N ASN A 56 34.24 5.93 3.18
CA ASN A 56 34.77 7.25 3.58
C ASN A 56 35.71 7.23 4.80
N LYS A 57 36.19 6.06 5.26
CA LYS A 57 37.09 5.94 6.42
C LYS A 57 38.56 5.61 6.07
N MET A 58 38.89 5.39 4.79
CA MET A 58 40.27 5.07 4.37
C MET A 58 40.99 6.18 3.59
N GLU A 59 40.38 7.34 3.38
CA GLU A 59 41.05 8.48 2.70
C GLU A 59 41.57 9.57 3.64
N GLN A 60 41.37 9.45 4.95
CA GLN A 60 41.85 10.42 5.96
C GLN A 60 43.13 9.98 6.71
N LEU A 61 43.79 8.90 6.29
CA LEU A 61 44.97 8.37 6.98
C LEU A 61 46.24 8.29 6.12
N THR A 62 46.44 9.18 5.14
CA THR A 62 47.78 9.44 4.59
C THR A 62 47.86 10.83 3.99
N LYS A 63 48.47 11.78 4.72
CA LYS A 63 49.44 12.78 4.22
C LYS A 63 49.80 13.77 5.33
N LYS A 64 50.99 13.58 5.91
CA LYS A 64 51.72 14.59 6.71
C LYS A 64 52.59 15.43 5.77
N GLU A 65 52.39 16.75 5.87
CA GLU A 65 53.28 17.91 5.72
C GLU A 65 54.44 17.93 4.71
N LYS A 66 54.50 18.97 3.86
CA LYS A 66 55.34 20.21 4.03
C LYS A 66 55.21 21.19 2.83
N PRO A 67 55.64 22.48 2.95
CA PRO A 67 54.87 23.65 2.48
C PRO A 67 55.52 24.45 1.33
N VAL A 68 54.74 25.13 0.47
CA VAL A 68 55.25 26.28 -0.32
C VAL A 68 54.16 27.33 -0.64
N LYS A 69 54.42 28.55 -0.14
CA LYS A 69 54.16 29.94 -0.58
C LYS A 69 52.92 30.32 -1.43
N LYS A 70 52.23 31.34 -0.88
CA LYS A 70 51.20 32.23 -1.45
C LYS A 70 51.58 32.85 -2.82
N LYS A 71 50.58 32.93 -3.71
CA LYS A 71 50.31 34.09 -4.58
C LYS A 71 48.79 34.29 -4.68
N GLU A 72 48.31 35.44 -4.21
CA GLU A 72 46.93 35.91 -4.36
C GLU A 72 46.72 36.55 -5.73
N LYS A 73 45.54 36.32 -6.35
CA LYS A 73 44.82 37.21 -7.30
C LYS A 73 43.47 36.58 -7.70
N PRO A 74 42.47 37.36 -8.17
CA PRO A 74 41.32 37.79 -7.39
C PRO A 74 40.04 36.95 -7.61
N VAL A 75 39.16 37.01 -6.61
CA VAL A 75 37.82 36.40 -6.59
C VAL A 75 36.90 37.10 -7.60
N VAL A 76 36.46 36.37 -8.62
CA VAL A 76 35.31 36.74 -9.44
C VAL A 76 34.11 35.93 -8.92
N ALA A 77 33.07 36.63 -8.48
CA ALA A 77 31.85 36.04 -7.95
C ALA A 77 31.16 35.15 -8.99
N ALA A 78 31.07 33.86 -8.72
CA ALA A 78 30.24 32.95 -9.48
C ALA A 78 28.77 33.13 -9.05
N LYS A 79 27.90 33.41 -10.03
CA LYS A 79 26.45 33.44 -9.87
C LYS A 79 25.95 32.04 -9.45
N PRO A 80 24.89 31.94 -8.63
CA PRO A 80 24.32 30.65 -8.24
C PRO A 80 23.80 29.92 -9.49
N ALA A 81 24.11 28.63 -9.59
CA ALA A 81 23.62 27.76 -10.65
C ALA A 81 22.10 27.66 -10.56
N ILE A 82 21.43 28.07 -11.64
CA ILE A 82 20.00 27.86 -11.84
C ILE A 82 19.81 26.35 -11.99
N GLU A 83 19.09 25.73 -11.05
CA GLU A 83 18.61 24.37 -11.19
C GLU A 83 17.78 24.28 -12.47
N LYS A 84 18.21 23.40 -13.39
CA LYS A 84 17.39 23.07 -14.56
C LYS A 84 16.14 22.34 -14.08
N PRO A 85 14.94 22.75 -14.52
CA PRO A 85 13.73 21.99 -14.21
C PRO A 85 13.87 20.58 -14.78
N SER A 86 13.49 19.58 -13.99
CA SER A 86 13.34 18.20 -14.43
C SER A 86 12.31 18.18 -15.56
N VAL A 87 12.77 17.78 -16.75
CA VAL A 87 11.88 17.58 -17.91
C VAL A 87 11.02 16.36 -17.58
N GLU A 88 9.75 16.57 -17.25
CA GLU A 88 8.75 15.50 -17.28
C GLU A 88 8.72 14.96 -18.72
N LYS A 89 9.11 13.69 -18.91
CA LYS A 89 8.94 13.01 -20.19
C LYS A 89 7.44 13.00 -20.49
N VAL A 90 7.07 13.47 -21.68
CA VAL A 90 5.74 13.28 -22.23
C VAL A 90 5.54 11.77 -22.39
N GLU A 91 4.67 11.19 -21.57
CA GLU A 91 4.39 9.77 -21.56
C GLU A 91 3.65 9.39 -22.85
N THR A 92 4.23 8.53 -23.68
CA THR A 92 3.58 8.00 -24.88
C THR A 92 2.99 6.62 -24.60
N LEU A 93 1.99 6.21 -25.37
CA LEU A 93 1.38 4.87 -25.31
C LEU A 93 2.41 3.75 -25.53
N ASP A 94 3.58 4.06 -26.10
CA ASP A 94 4.68 3.12 -26.36
C ASP A 94 5.35 2.55 -25.09
N ASP A 95 5.08 3.12 -23.91
CA ASP A 95 5.64 2.67 -22.63
C ASP A 95 4.71 1.67 -21.89
N LEU A 96 3.55 1.31 -22.45
CA LEU A 96 2.60 0.39 -21.80
C LEU A 96 2.84 -1.07 -22.22
N MET A 97 2.88 -1.95 -21.23
CA MET A 97 2.92 -3.40 -21.46
C MET A 97 1.53 -3.93 -21.77
N PRO A 98 1.36 -4.80 -22.78
CA PRO A 98 0.05 -5.38 -23.10
C PRO A 98 -0.46 -6.38 -22.04
N ILE A 99 0.33 -6.66 -21.00
CA ILE A 99 0.00 -7.61 -19.94
C ILE A 99 0.13 -6.89 -18.59
N ASP A 100 -0.93 -6.94 -17.79
CA ASP A 100 -0.93 -6.43 -16.42
C ASP A 100 -1.70 -7.37 -15.49
N LEU A 101 -0.96 -8.14 -14.70
CA LEU A 101 -1.55 -9.21 -13.88
C LEU A 101 -1.88 -8.76 -12.45
N HIS A 102 -1.73 -7.47 -12.13
CA HIS A 102 -1.88 -6.99 -10.74
C HIS A 102 -2.70 -5.69 -10.69
N LEU A 103 -4.02 -5.84 -10.69
CA LEU A 103 -4.99 -4.74 -10.67
C LEU A 103 -5.89 -4.82 -9.44
N ARG A 104 -6.32 -3.66 -8.91
CA ARG A 104 -7.32 -3.57 -7.82
C ARG A 104 -8.62 -2.97 -8.30
N SER A 105 -9.73 -3.60 -7.91
CA SER A 105 -11.07 -3.05 -8.03
C SER A 105 -11.56 -2.54 -6.68
N ASN A 106 -12.77 -1.97 -6.66
CA ASN A 106 -13.46 -1.56 -5.43
C ASN A 106 -13.87 -2.73 -4.50
N TYR A 107 -13.56 -3.97 -4.87
CA TYR A 107 -13.60 -5.12 -3.95
C TYR A 107 -12.43 -5.10 -2.95
N SER A 108 -11.36 -4.37 -3.22
CA SER A 108 -10.34 -4.00 -2.22
C SER A 108 -10.64 -2.65 -1.57
N ASP A 109 -10.22 -2.48 -0.31
CA ASP A 109 -10.42 -1.23 0.44
C ASP A 109 -9.61 -0.06 -0.14
N ASP A 110 -8.53 -0.36 -0.85
CA ASP A 110 -7.66 0.62 -1.49
C ASP A 110 -7.79 0.67 -3.03
N GLY A 111 -8.68 -0.09 -3.65
CA GLY A 111 -9.07 0.07 -5.05
C GLY A 111 -10.21 1.08 -5.23
N TYR A 112 -10.32 1.67 -6.44
CA TYR A 112 -11.28 2.75 -6.72
C TYR A 112 -12.35 2.36 -7.74
N TYR A 113 -11.93 1.85 -8.90
CA TYR A 113 -12.83 1.56 -10.01
C TYR A 113 -13.60 0.28 -9.78
N ASP A 114 -14.82 0.20 -10.33
CA ASP A 114 -15.48 -1.09 -10.45
C ASP A 114 -14.81 -1.94 -11.54
N VAL A 115 -15.26 -3.20 -11.65
CA VAL A 115 -14.69 -4.15 -12.60
C VAL A 115 -14.86 -3.68 -14.04
N GLU A 116 -16.02 -3.14 -14.42
CA GLU A 116 -16.28 -2.75 -15.81
C GLU A 116 -15.39 -1.57 -16.23
N ASP A 117 -15.23 -0.59 -15.35
CA ASP A 117 -14.36 0.57 -15.57
C ASP A 117 -12.89 0.15 -15.75
N LEU A 118 -12.44 -0.92 -15.07
CA LEU A 118 -11.12 -1.50 -15.32
C LEU A 118 -11.02 -2.11 -16.72
N PHE A 119 -12.05 -2.84 -17.19
CA PHE A 119 -12.06 -3.40 -18.54
C PHE A 119 -12.12 -2.31 -19.63
N LYS A 120 -12.86 -1.22 -19.41
CA LYS A 120 -12.86 -0.04 -20.31
C LYS A 120 -11.45 0.54 -20.45
N GLN A 121 -10.81 0.83 -19.31
CA GLN A 121 -9.44 1.36 -19.28
C GLN A 121 -8.45 0.39 -19.92
N ALA A 122 -8.58 -0.91 -19.67
CA ALA A 122 -7.70 -1.92 -20.25
C ALA A 122 -7.83 -1.95 -21.79
N LYS A 123 -9.05 -1.82 -22.31
CA LYS A 123 -9.29 -1.72 -23.76
C LYS A 123 -8.73 -0.44 -24.36
N GLU A 124 -8.93 0.70 -23.69
CA GLU A 124 -8.36 2.00 -24.09
C GLU A 124 -6.83 1.97 -24.11
N ASN A 125 -6.21 1.24 -23.19
CA ASN A 125 -4.76 1.08 -23.09
C ASN A 125 -4.23 -0.06 -23.97
N HIS A 126 -5.06 -0.72 -24.79
CA HIS A 126 -4.68 -1.84 -25.66
C HIS A 126 -4.07 -3.04 -24.91
N MET A 127 -4.57 -3.33 -23.69
CA MET A 127 -4.17 -4.53 -22.95
C MET A 127 -4.66 -5.79 -23.66
N GLU A 128 -3.79 -6.79 -23.78
CA GLU A 128 -4.11 -8.12 -24.26
C GLU A 128 -4.58 -9.02 -23.11
N THR A 129 -3.90 -8.95 -21.95
CA THR A 129 -4.19 -9.81 -20.80
C THR A 129 -4.18 -9.03 -19.50
N ILE A 130 -5.22 -9.21 -18.69
CA ILE A 130 -5.28 -8.62 -17.35
C ILE A 130 -5.70 -9.65 -16.28
N SER A 131 -5.36 -9.36 -15.04
CA SER A 131 -5.87 -10.06 -13.86
C SER A 131 -6.22 -9.06 -12.77
N ILE A 132 -7.41 -9.21 -12.17
CA ILE A 132 -7.83 -8.43 -11.01
C ILE A 132 -7.53 -9.25 -9.77
N THR A 133 -6.65 -8.73 -8.92
CA THR A 133 -6.07 -9.44 -7.77
C THR A 133 -6.42 -8.68 -6.50
N ASP A 134 -7.71 -8.60 -6.18
CA ASP A 134 -8.17 -7.85 -5.01
C ASP A 134 -7.65 -8.45 -3.68
N HIS A 135 -7.45 -7.59 -2.68
CA HIS A 135 -6.92 -7.96 -1.37
C HIS A 135 -7.85 -8.91 -0.63
N ASN A 136 -7.37 -10.14 -0.41
CA ASN A 136 -8.04 -11.21 0.32
C ASN A 136 -9.46 -11.49 -0.18
N CYS A 137 -9.79 -11.14 -1.43
CA CYS A 137 -11.15 -11.18 -1.97
C CYS A 137 -11.13 -11.61 -3.44
N ALA A 138 -11.66 -12.79 -3.74
CA ALA A 138 -11.70 -13.32 -5.11
C ALA A 138 -13.01 -12.98 -5.86
N ARG A 139 -13.92 -12.20 -5.26
CA ARG A 139 -15.29 -11.99 -5.78
C ARG A 139 -15.36 -11.21 -7.09
N ALA A 140 -14.39 -10.34 -7.36
CA ALA A 140 -14.34 -9.57 -8.60
C ALA A 140 -14.28 -10.48 -9.85
N ASN A 141 -13.68 -11.67 -9.73
CA ASN A 141 -13.53 -12.64 -10.81
C ASN A 141 -14.86 -13.08 -11.43
N ALA A 142 -15.92 -13.21 -10.64
CA ALA A 142 -17.24 -13.62 -11.13
C ALA A 142 -17.83 -12.62 -12.15
N VAL A 143 -17.56 -11.33 -11.95
CA VAL A 143 -18.00 -10.28 -12.88
C VAL A 143 -16.99 -10.13 -14.02
N ALA A 144 -15.70 -10.18 -13.71
CA ALA A 144 -14.62 -9.99 -14.67
C ALA A 144 -14.63 -11.04 -15.80
N GLN A 145 -14.89 -12.31 -15.47
CA GLN A 145 -15.01 -13.40 -16.45
C GLN A 145 -16.08 -13.11 -17.51
N ARG A 146 -17.14 -12.38 -17.15
CA ARG A 146 -18.23 -12.01 -18.09
C ARG A 146 -17.87 -10.82 -18.97
N PHE A 147 -17.00 -9.92 -18.49
CA PHE A 147 -16.57 -8.76 -19.27
C PHE A 147 -15.44 -9.09 -20.25
N ALA A 148 -14.59 -10.08 -19.94
CA ALA A 148 -13.51 -10.52 -20.81
C ALA A 148 -13.88 -10.64 -22.31
N PRO A 149 -14.93 -11.39 -22.72
CA PRO A 149 -15.31 -11.48 -24.13
C PRO A 149 -15.94 -10.20 -24.69
N LEU A 150 -16.56 -9.35 -23.86
CA LEU A 150 -17.20 -8.11 -24.29
C LEU A 150 -16.15 -7.04 -24.65
N TYR A 151 -15.02 -7.06 -23.97
CA TYR A 151 -13.92 -6.12 -24.18
C TYR A 151 -12.82 -6.66 -25.08
N ASP A 152 -12.85 -7.94 -25.45
CA ASP A 152 -11.80 -8.63 -26.21
C ASP A 152 -10.46 -8.64 -25.44
N ILE A 153 -10.54 -9.02 -24.16
CA ILE A 153 -9.41 -9.07 -23.24
C ILE A 153 -9.31 -10.47 -22.69
N HIS A 154 -8.11 -11.06 -22.77
CA HIS A 154 -7.84 -12.31 -22.07
C HIS A 154 -7.79 -12.05 -20.57
N TYR A 155 -8.67 -12.70 -19.81
CA TYR A 155 -8.77 -12.50 -18.38
C TYR A 155 -8.28 -13.74 -17.63
N ILE A 156 -7.34 -13.53 -16.71
CA ILE A 156 -6.88 -14.56 -15.79
C ILE A 156 -7.49 -14.27 -14.42
N PRO A 157 -8.26 -15.20 -13.83
CA PRO A 157 -8.78 -15.05 -12.48
C PRO A 157 -7.66 -14.91 -11.46
N GLY A 158 -7.80 -13.94 -10.55
CA GLY A 158 -6.74 -13.55 -9.63
C GLY A 158 -7.20 -13.21 -8.22
N VAL A 159 -6.28 -13.29 -7.28
CA VAL A 159 -6.44 -12.78 -5.90
C VAL A 159 -5.06 -12.40 -5.36
N GLU A 160 -4.99 -11.46 -4.41
CA GLU A 160 -3.78 -11.28 -3.61
C GLU A 160 -4.09 -11.44 -2.13
N ILE A 161 -3.44 -12.40 -1.47
CA ILE A 161 -3.70 -12.74 -0.07
C ILE A 161 -2.51 -12.30 0.78
N ASP A 162 -2.83 -11.63 1.90
CA ASP A 162 -1.84 -11.29 2.90
C ASP A 162 -1.36 -12.53 3.65
N ALA A 163 -0.04 -12.63 3.82
CA ALA A 163 0.59 -13.75 4.48
C ALA A 163 1.72 -13.31 5.43
N GLN A 164 2.10 -14.21 6.31
CA GLN A 164 3.22 -14.07 7.23
C GLN A 164 4.29 -15.10 6.88
N PHE A 165 5.54 -14.65 6.72
CA PHE A 165 6.70 -15.52 6.66
C PHE A 165 7.68 -15.11 7.76
N GLU A 166 7.85 -15.98 8.76
CA GLU A 166 8.59 -15.66 9.98
C GLU A 166 8.04 -14.37 10.63
N SER A 167 8.85 -13.33 10.80
CA SER A 167 8.43 -12.03 11.32
C SER A 167 8.09 -10.99 10.23
N LYS A 168 8.03 -11.40 8.95
CA LYS A 168 7.79 -10.51 7.81
C LYS A 168 6.40 -10.72 7.23
N ARG A 169 5.67 -9.63 6.97
CA ARG A 169 4.45 -9.67 6.17
C ARG A 169 4.83 -9.71 4.69
N VAL A 170 4.27 -10.66 3.98
CA VAL A 170 4.43 -10.84 2.53
C VAL A 170 3.06 -11.04 1.90
N ARG A 171 3.00 -11.12 0.57
CA ARG A 171 1.75 -11.33 -0.15
C ARG A 171 1.95 -12.35 -1.25
N LEU A 172 0.96 -13.24 -1.40
CA LEU A 172 0.88 -14.17 -2.51
C LEU A 172 -0.22 -13.73 -3.46
N LEU A 173 0.14 -13.64 -4.74
CA LEU A 173 -0.80 -13.57 -5.84
C LEU A 173 -1.19 -15.00 -6.21
N GLY A 174 -2.48 -15.28 -6.28
CA GLY A 174 -3.01 -16.51 -6.84
C GLY A 174 -3.56 -16.22 -8.23
N TYR A 175 -3.19 -17.03 -9.22
CA TYR A 175 -3.68 -16.94 -10.60
C TYR A 175 -4.35 -18.24 -11.04
N TYR A 176 -5.28 -18.13 -11.99
CA TYR A 176 -6.07 -19.26 -12.48
C TYR A 176 -6.87 -19.99 -11.39
N ILE A 177 -7.13 -19.31 -10.29
CA ILE A 177 -7.84 -19.86 -9.14
C ILE A 177 -9.30 -20.22 -9.51
N ASP A 178 -9.83 -21.29 -8.94
CA ASP A 178 -11.28 -21.46 -8.80
C ASP A 178 -11.79 -20.49 -7.72
N TRP A 179 -12.20 -19.30 -8.15
CA TRP A 179 -12.69 -18.26 -7.24
C TRP A 179 -14.01 -18.63 -6.53
N ASN A 180 -14.67 -19.75 -6.89
CA ASN A 180 -15.83 -20.26 -6.15
C ASN A 180 -15.43 -21.19 -5.00
N ASN A 181 -14.14 -21.53 -4.87
CA ASN A 181 -13.66 -22.34 -3.77
C ASN A 181 -13.94 -21.61 -2.44
N PRO A 182 -14.67 -22.23 -1.47
CA PRO A 182 -15.04 -21.61 -0.21
C PRO A 182 -13.87 -21.09 0.63
N VAL A 183 -12.65 -21.55 0.35
CA VAL A 183 -11.43 -21.08 1.01
C VAL A 183 -11.25 -19.57 0.88
N PHE A 184 -11.61 -18.97 -0.27
CA PHE A 184 -11.45 -17.53 -0.49
C PHE A 184 -12.49 -16.70 0.28
N ASP A 185 -13.71 -17.19 0.45
CA ASP A 185 -14.71 -16.55 1.32
C ASP A 185 -14.25 -16.55 2.79
N GLU A 186 -13.58 -17.63 3.23
CA GLU A 186 -13.04 -17.70 4.58
C GLU A 186 -11.86 -16.75 4.79
N TYR A 187 -10.92 -16.66 3.84
CA TYR A 187 -9.82 -15.68 3.90
C TYR A 187 -10.34 -14.24 3.91
N GLU A 188 -11.37 -13.94 3.11
CA GLU A 188 -12.00 -12.63 3.11
C GLU A 188 -12.62 -12.31 4.47
N ARG A 189 -13.42 -13.26 5.01
CA ARG A 189 -14.08 -13.11 6.30
C ARG A 189 -13.08 -12.91 7.44
N LEU A 190 -12.03 -13.73 7.49
CA LEU A 190 -10.97 -13.62 8.50
C LEU A 190 -10.19 -12.31 8.37
N SER A 191 -9.93 -11.85 7.14
CA SER A 191 -9.25 -10.58 6.90
C SER A 191 -10.09 -9.39 7.37
N LEU A 192 -11.39 -9.35 7.02
CA LEU A 192 -12.32 -8.30 7.45
C LEU A 192 -12.48 -8.28 8.98
N GLN A 193 -12.61 -9.45 9.60
CA GLN A 193 -12.68 -9.56 11.06
C GLN A 193 -11.40 -9.00 11.70
N ARG A 194 -10.23 -9.43 11.22
CA ARG A 194 -8.94 -8.97 11.72
C ARG A 194 -8.79 -7.46 11.60
N GLU A 195 -9.05 -6.87 10.44
CA GLU A 195 -8.88 -5.42 10.27
C GLU A 195 -9.85 -4.61 11.13
N LYS A 196 -11.07 -5.11 11.36
CA LYS A 196 -12.02 -4.50 12.29
C LYS A 196 -11.51 -4.55 13.73
N GLU A 197 -11.02 -5.69 14.18
CA GLU A 197 -10.44 -5.85 15.52
C GLU A 197 -9.22 -4.94 15.72
N LEU A 198 -8.29 -4.93 14.76
CA LEU A 198 -7.11 -4.07 14.79
C LEU A 198 -7.52 -2.58 14.76
N SER A 199 -8.56 -2.22 14.02
CA SER A 199 -9.07 -0.86 13.97
C SER A 199 -9.57 -0.39 15.34
N LEU A 200 -10.39 -1.21 16.03
CA LEU A 200 -10.89 -0.89 17.36
C LEU A 200 -9.76 -0.87 18.41
N GLU A 201 -8.77 -1.75 18.29
CA GLU A 201 -7.59 -1.72 19.16
C GLU A 201 -6.77 -0.43 18.98
N ARG A 202 -6.57 0.03 17.73
CA ARG A 202 -5.88 1.28 17.43
C ARG A 202 -6.61 2.47 18.05
N VAL A 203 -7.94 2.51 17.92
CA VAL A 203 -8.79 3.53 18.56
C VAL A 203 -8.57 3.50 20.08
N LYS A 204 -8.77 2.35 20.73
CA LYS A 204 -8.63 2.22 22.18
C LYS A 204 -7.25 2.69 22.67
N LYS A 205 -6.16 2.22 22.04
CA LYS A 205 -4.80 2.64 22.42
C LYS A 205 -4.60 4.14 22.22
N PHE A 206 -5.18 4.70 21.17
CA PHE A 206 -5.12 6.14 20.92
C PHE A 206 -5.86 6.93 22.00
N GLU A 207 -7.06 6.51 22.39
CA GLU A 207 -7.82 7.14 23.48
C GLU A 207 -7.05 7.07 24.81
N GLU A 208 -6.48 5.92 25.14
CA GLU A 208 -5.64 5.74 26.33
C GLU A 208 -4.38 6.62 26.31
N TYR A 209 -3.77 6.78 25.13
CA TYR A 209 -2.56 7.58 24.95
C TYR A 209 -2.79 9.08 25.11
N CYS A 210 -3.85 9.61 24.50
CA CYS A 210 -4.07 11.06 24.42
C CYS A 210 -5.23 11.59 25.29
N GLY A 211 -6.05 10.71 25.85
CA GLY A 211 -7.24 11.06 26.63
C GLY A 211 -8.37 11.69 25.82
N ILE A 212 -8.37 11.52 24.49
CA ILE A 212 -9.42 11.99 23.58
C ILE A 212 -10.30 10.80 23.24
N HIS A 213 -11.61 10.92 23.48
CA HIS A 213 -12.57 9.92 23.04
C HIS A 213 -12.84 10.09 21.54
N ILE A 214 -12.78 8.97 20.83
CA ILE A 214 -13.08 8.87 19.41
C ILE A 214 -14.53 8.40 19.28
N ASP A 215 -15.34 9.22 18.63
CA ASP A 215 -16.66 8.78 18.17
C ASP A 215 -16.47 7.82 16.99
N VAL A 216 -16.44 6.52 17.31
CA VAL A 216 -16.24 5.43 16.34
C VAL A 216 -17.33 5.45 15.28
N ASP A 217 -18.58 5.70 15.66
CA ASP A 217 -19.71 5.71 14.72
C ASP A 217 -19.59 6.85 13.71
N SER A 218 -19.08 8.01 14.15
CA SER A 218 -18.82 9.14 13.25
C SER A 218 -17.61 8.94 12.33
N LEU A 219 -16.64 8.09 12.68
CA LEU A 219 -15.42 7.86 11.89
C LEU A 219 -15.46 6.60 11.04
N MET A 220 -16.32 5.65 11.40
CA MET A 220 -16.46 4.40 10.67
C MET A 220 -17.11 4.67 9.31
N PRO A 221 -16.44 4.29 8.20
CA PRO A 221 -17.00 4.53 6.88
C PRO A 221 -18.27 3.67 6.68
N ASN A 222 -19.24 4.22 5.94
CA ASN A 222 -20.37 3.45 5.45
C ASN A 222 -19.97 2.60 4.23
N SER A 223 -19.00 1.72 4.43
CA SER A 223 -18.48 0.78 3.43
C SER A 223 -18.47 -0.63 4.01
N ARG A 224 -18.29 -1.64 3.15
CA ARG A 224 -18.21 -3.04 3.58
C ARG A 224 -17.04 -3.33 4.53
N PHE A 225 -15.99 -2.51 4.48
CA PHE A 225 -14.76 -2.74 5.23
C PHE A 225 -14.90 -2.29 6.69
N GLN A 226 -15.68 -1.23 6.96
CA GLN A 226 -15.96 -0.72 8.31
C GLN A 226 -14.70 -0.56 9.20
N THR A 227 -13.59 -0.09 8.61
CA THR A 227 -12.32 0.10 9.29
C THR A 227 -12.02 1.58 9.49
N ILE A 228 -11.54 1.94 10.69
CA ILE A 228 -10.87 3.20 10.98
C ILE A 228 -9.36 2.97 10.84
N THR A 229 -8.74 3.68 9.91
CA THR A 229 -7.31 3.61 9.64
C THR A 229 -6.51 4.58 10.51
N VAL A 230 -5.19 4.39 10.53
CA VAL A 230 -4.26 5.36 11.15
C VAL A 230 -4.38 6.74 10.49
N PHE A 231 -4.71 6.80 9.19
CA PHE A 231 -4.93 8.05 8.47
C PHE A 231 -6.20 8.75 8.93
N ASP A 232 -7.29 8.02 9.17
CA ASP A 232 -8.54 8.61 9.66
C ASP A 232 -8.36 9.25 11.02
N ILE A 233 -7.69 8.55 11.95
CA ILE A 233 -7.36 9.09 13.27
C ILE A 233 -6.44 10.32 13.14
N THR A 234 -5.40 10.22 12.30
CA THR A 234 -4.46 11.34 12.07
C THR A 234 -5.18 12.54 11.46
N ASN A 235 -6.09 12.34 10.51
CA ASN A 235 -6.88 13.39 9.89
C ASN A 235 -7.82 14.04 10.91
N MET A 236 -8.51 13.26 11.74
CA MET A 236 -9.32 13.79 12.84
C MET A 236 -8.49 14.69 13.77
N VAL A 237 -7.31 14.22 14.19
CA VAL A 237 -6.40 14.93 15.09
C VAL A 237 -5.91 16.24 14.48
N PHE A 238 -5.45 16.20 13.23
CA PHE A 238 -4.82 17.34 12.58
C PHE A 238 -5.84 18.34 12.00
N HIS A 239 -7.08 17.95 11.69
CA HIS A 239 -8.10 18.92 11.26
C HIS A 239 -8.83 19.58 12.42
N ASN A 240 -8.81 19.00 13.62
CA ASN A 240 -9.44 19.58 14.78
C ASN A 240 -8.58 20.69 15.42
N LYS A 241 -9.03 21.95 15.30
CA LYS A 241 -8.35 23.13 15.85
C LYS A 241 -7.99 23.02 17.34
N ARG A 242 -8.81 22.37 18.17
CA ARG A 242 -8.55 22.22 19.61
C ARG A 242 -7.50 21.15 19.88
N VAL A 243 -7.55 20.04 19.14
CA VAL A 243 -6.60 18.93 19.32
C VAL A 243 -5.20 19.32 18.88
N ARG A 244 -5.07 20.15 17.82
CA ARG A 244 -3.80 20.71 17.35
C ARG A 244 -3.03 21.50 18.42
N GLU A 245 -3.73 22.14 19.37
CA GLU A 245 -3.10 22.93 20.44
C GLU A 245 -2.57 22.06 21.59
N LEU A 246 -2.94 20.78 21.64
CA LEU A 246 -2.47 19.86 22.68
C LEU A 246 -0.99 19.53 22.45
N SER A 247 -0.21 19.47 23.53
CA SER A 247 1.25 19.30 23.48
C SER A 247 1.70 18.08 22.67
N PHE A 248 0.94 16.98 22.70
CA PHE A 248 1.28 15.76 21.96
C PHE A 248 1.17 15.92 20.44
N VAL A 249 0.36 16.86 19.93
CA VAL A 249 0.25 17.19 18.49
C VAL A 249 1.11 18.39 18.14
N LYS A 250 1.05 19.43 18.98
CA LYS A 250 1.74 20.71 18.79
C LYS A 250 3.24 20.52 18.55
N LYS A 251 3.89 19.61 19.28
CA LYS A 251 5.30 19.28 19.09
C LYS A 251 5.65 18.82 17.67
N TYR A 252 4.72 18.18 16.95
CA TYR A 252 4.96 17.74 15.57
C TYR A 252 4.79 18.89 14.58
N LEU A 253 3.83 19.79 14.83
CA LEU A 253 3.61 20.98 14.03
C LEU A 253 4.76 21.97 14.14
N GLU A 254 5.30 22.17 15.35
CA GLU A 254 6.41 23.11 15.61
C GLU A 254 7.75 22.58 15.08
N ASN A 255 7.99 21.27 15.13
CA ASN A 255 9.26 20.65 14.74
C ASN A 255 9.26 20.11 13.30
N SER A 256 8.38 20.59 12.42
CA SER A 256 8.27 20.15 11.03
C SER A 256 8.18 21.32 10.05
N SER A 257 8.77 21.15 8.87
CA SER A 257 8.76 22.18 7.82
C SER A 257 7.40 22.29 7.11
N SER A 258 6.55 21.27 7.22
CA SER A 258 5.21 21.26 6.63
C SER A 258 4.27 20.36 7.43
N GLU A 259 2.96 20.56 7.26
CA GLU A 259 1.96 19.71 7.89
C GLU A 259 2.03 18.25 7.40
N LYS A 260 2.34 18.04 6.10
CA LYS A 260 2.57 16.69 5.55
C LYS A 260 3.70 15.99 6.29
N GLN A 261 4.80 16.69 6.57
CA GLN A 261 5.92 16.14 7.35
C GLN A 261 5.53 15.91 8.82
N ALA A 262 4.76 16.81 9.42
CA ALA A 262 4.27 16.66 10.79
C ALA A 262 3.39 15.40 10.94
N ARG A 263 2.44 15.19 10.02
CA ARG A 263 1.59 14.00 9.98
C ARG A 263 2.41 12.72 9.80
N LYS A 264 3.38 12.70 8.87
CA LYS A 264 4.27 11.53 8.67
C LYS A 264 5.05 11.18 9.95
N LYS A 265 5.63 12.17 10.64
CA LYS A 265 6.33 11.97 11.91
C LYS A 265 5.39 11.50 13.03
N PHE A 266 4.21 12.10 13.12
CA PHE A 266 3.18 11.70 14.10
C PHE A 266 2.76 10.24 13.90
N ILE A 267 2.43 9.85 12.67
CA ILE A 267 2.07 8.47 12.33
C ILE A 267 3.18 7.51 12.75
N ARG A 268 4.42 7.81 12.38
CA ARG A 268 5.59 6.98 12.72
C ARG A 268 5.79 6.85 14.24
N ASP A 269 5.76 7.96 14.96
CA ASP A 269 6.11 7.96 16.39
C ASP A 269 4.97 7.44 17.28
N VAL A 270 3.71 7.63 16.87
CA VAL A 270 2.52 7.25 17.65
C VAL A 270 2.05 5.85 17.30
N PHE A 271 1.93 5.52 16.01
CA PHE A 271 1.37 4.26 15.52
C PHE A 271 2.41 3.30 14.94
N GLY A 272 3.62 3.77 14.65
CA GLY A 272 4.71 2.92 14.17
C GLY A 272 5.26 2.00 15.27
N LYS A 273 6.12 1.05 14.87
CA LYS A 273 6.67 0.04 15.78
C LYS A 273 7.38 0.68 16.99
N GLY A 274 6.97 0.29 18.19
CA GLY A 274 7.46 0.85 19.46
C GLY A 274 6.75 2.14 19.91
N GLY A 275 5.83 2.67 19.10
CA GLY A 275 4.94 3.77 19.47
C GLY A 275 3.83 3.34 20.44
N PRO A 276 3.25 4.29 21.19
CA PRO A 276 2.22 4.02 22.20
C PRO A 276 0.94 3.41 21.63
N CYS A 277 0.61 3.68 20.37
CA CYS A 277 -0.58 3.20 19.68
C CYS A 277 -0.26 2.11 18.65
N PHE A 278 0.92 1.50 18.72
CA PHE A 278 1.30 0.40 17.84
C PHE A 278 0.39 -0.80 18.09
N VAL A 279 -0.21 -1.31 17.01
CA VAL A 279 -1.02 -2.53 17.01
C VAL A 279 -0.35 -3.53 16.06
N GLN A 280 0.00 -4.70 16.60
CA GLN A 280 0.63 -5.75 15.82
C GLN A 280 -0.43 -6.63 15.18
N ALA A 281 -0.52 -6.58 13.85
CA ALA A 281 -1.34 -7.50 13.09
C ALA A 281 -0.69 -8.89 13.01
N GLN A 282 -1.52 -9.93 12.98
CA GLN A 282 -1.13 -11.31 12.72
C GLN A 282 -1.80 -11.79 11.44
N TYR A 283 -1.01 -12.26 10.48
CA TYR A 283 -1.48 -12.74 9.17
C TYR A 283 -1.39 -14.27 9.12
N PRO A 284 -2.16 -14.94 8.24
CA PRO A 284 -2.04 -16.39 8.06
C PRO A 284 -0.62 -16.75 7.62
N GLU A 285 -0.15 -17.94 7.98
CA GLU A 285 1.18 -18.39 7.58
C GLU A 285 1.26 -18.55 6.06
N LEU A 286 2.41 -18.19 5.48
CA LEU A 286 2.65 -18.26 4.04
C LEU A 286 2.36 -19.64 3.44
N LYS A 287 2.67 -20.71 4.20
CA LYS A 287 2.40 -22.09 3.77
C LYS A 287 0.91 -22.39 3.65
N ASP A 288 0.10 -21.86 4.57
CA ASP A 288 -1.34 -22.10 4.55
C ASP A 288 -1.98 -21.38 3.36
N VAL A 289 -1.55 -20.14 3.09
CA VAL A 289 -2.00 -19.37 1.91
C VAL A 289 -1.57 -20.04 0.61
N LEU A 290 -0.33 -20.53 0.54
CA LEU A 290 0.19 -21.28 -0.60
C LEU A 290 -0.68 -22.52 -0.87
N GLN A 291 -0.92 -23.34 0.16
CA GLN A 291 -1.75 -24.53 0.06
C GLN A 291 -3.17 -24.19 -0.40
N ALA A 292 -3.77 -23.12 0.14
CA ALA A 292 -5.10 -22.69 -0.25
C ALA A 292 -5.21 -22.28 -1.74
N ILE A 293 -4.17 -21.63 -2.29
CA ILE A 293 -4.12 -21.30 -3.72
C ILE A 293 -4.02 -22.58 -4.55
N HIS A 294 -3.15 -23.52 -4.17
CA HIS A 294 -2.98 -24.80 -4.86
C HIS A 294 -4.22 -25.69 -4.78
N ASP A 295 -4.89 -25.74 -3.63
CA ASP A 295 -6.16 -26.48 -3.43
C ASP A 295 -7.32 -25.89 -4.24
N ALA A 296 -7.17 -24.66 -4.72
CA ALA A 296 -8.09 -24.01 -5.66
C ALA A 296 -7.57 -24.04 -7.11
N ASP A 297 -6.72 -25.03 -7.44
CA ASP A 297 -6.09 -25.26 -8.75
C ASP A 297 -5.25 -24.08 -9.29
N GLY A 298 -4.93 -23.12 -8.41
CA GLY A 298 -4.24 -21.90 -8.77
C GLY A 298 -2.72 -22.02 -8.76
N ILE A 299 -2.09 -21.05 -9.39
CA ILE A 299 -0.64 -20.85 -9.39
C ILE A 299 -0.30 -19.73 -8.39
N ALA A 300 0.59 -20.02 -7.45
CA ALA A 300 1.00 -19.09 -6.40
C ALA A 300 2.28 -18.33 -6.77
N ILE A 301 2.18 -17.01 -6.80
CA ILE A 301 3.26 -16.10 -7.19
C ILE A 301 3.59 -15.17 -6.03
N LEU A 302 4.87 -15.04 -5.70
CA LEU A 302 5.32 -14.06 -4.71
C LEU A 302 5.16 -12.63 -5.28
N SER A 303 4.34 -11.82 -4.61
CA SER A 303 4.05 -10.43 -4.99
C SER A 303 5.28 -9.54 -4.89
N SER A 304 5.38 -8.53 -5.74
CA SER A 304 6.45 -7.52 -5.70
C SER A 304 6.38 -6.60 -4.47
N TRP A 305 5.28 -6.67 -3.70
CA TRP A 305 5.08 -5.84 -2.52
C TRP A 305 6.23 -6.03 -1.50
N ASN A 306 6.95 -4.94 -1.24
CA ASN A 306 8.09 -4.86 -0.32
C ASN A 306 9.32 -5.70 -0.70
N MET A 307 9.42 -6.23 -1.92
CA MET A 307 10.56 -7.09 -2.31
C MET A 307 11.92 -6.43 -2.13
N ASP A 308 12.07 -5.13 -2.36
CA ASP A 308 13.34 -4.40 -2.12
C ASP A 308 13.83 -4.44 -0.67
N MET A 309 12.95 -4.77 0.28
CA MET A 309 13.26 -4.81 1.71
C MET A 309 13.48 -6.23 2.23
N ILE A 310 13.26 -7.26 1.41
CA ILE A 310 13.42 -8.65 1.81
C ILE A 310 14.77 -9.16 1.29
N PRO A 311 15.63 -9.73 2.17
CA PRO A 311 16.88 -10.32 1.72
C PRO A 311 16.66 -11.47 0.73
N ASP A 312 17.50 -11.57 -0.31
CA ASP A 312 17.46 -12.65 -1.31
C ASP A 312 17.41 -14.06 -0.68
N GLU A 313 18.12 -14.26 0.44
CA GLU A 313 18.11 -15.53 1.18
C GLU A 313 16.72 -15.90 1.71
N ASP A 314 15.94 -14.91 2.15
CA ASP A 314 14.59 -15.14 2.66
C ASP A 314 13.60 -15.33 1.50
N ILE A 315 13.80 -14.64 0.38
CA ILE A 315 13.06 -14.91 -0.87
C ILE A 315 13.31 -16.34 -1.33
N GLU A 316 14.57 -16.78 -1.34
CA GLU A 316 14.92 -18.15 -1.70
C GLU A 316 14.30 -19.18 -0.75
N LYS A 317 14.27 -18.92 0.57
CA LYS A 317 13.57 -19.80 1.53
C LYS A 317 12.08 -19.90 1.22
N MET A 318 11.42 -18.78 0.89
CA MET A 318 10.01 -18.77 0.51
C MET A 318 9.77 -19.56 -0.77
N MET A 319 10.63 -19.42 -1.78
CA MET A 319 10.57 -20.22 -3.01
C MET A 319 10.68 -21.72 -2.73
N ASN A 320 11.56 -22.12 -1.80
CA ASN A 320 11.71 -23.51 -1.38
C ASN A 320 10.49 -24.11 -0.65
N LEU A 321 9.48 -23.30 -0.32
CA LEU A 321 8.20 -23.80 0.20
C LEU A 321 7.28 -24.37 -0.88
N GLY A 322 7.59 -24.12 -2.16
CA GLY A 322 6.76 -24.53 -3.29
C GLY A 322 5.99 -23.38 -3.95
N ILE A 323 6.47 -22.14 -3.82
CA ILE A 323 5.93 -21.01 -4.61
C ILE A 323 6.29 -21.23 -6.08
N ASP A 324 5.32 -21.03 -6.99
CA ASP A 324 5.45 -21.34 -8.41
C ASP A 324 6.17 -20.26 -9.21
N GLY A 325 6.23 -19.02 -8.69
CA GLY A 325 6.83 -17.89 -9.40
C GLY A 325 6.96 -16.60 -8.60
N ILE A 326 7.49 -15.58 -9.26
CA ILE A 326 7.79 -14.26 -8.66
C ILE A 326 7.32 -13.15 -9.60
N GLU A 327 6.69 -12.12 -9.04
CA GLU A 327 6.42 -10.87 -9.73
C GLU A 327 7.70 -10.01 -9.82
N CYS A 328 8.47 -10.22 -10.90
CA CYS A 328 9.75 -9.55 -11.09
C CYS A 328 9.62 -8.12 -11.62
N PHE A 329 8.55 -7.83 -12.36
CA PHE A 329 8.35 -6.55 -13.04
C PHE A 329 7.20 -5.79 -12.42
N SER A 330 7.53 -4.72 -11.71
CA SER A 330 6.57 -3.85 -11.07
C SER A 330 7.19 -2.48 -10.80
N PRO A 331 6.41 -1.38 -10.81
CA PRO A 331 6.84 -0.06 -10.34
C PRO A 331 7.38 -0.04 -8.91
N ARG A 332 7.16 -1.11 -8.13
CA ARG A 332 7.65 -1.26 -6.77
C ARG A 332 9.05 -1.87 -6.64
N VAL A 333 9.64 -2.35 -7.73
CA VAL A 333 10.90 -3.11 -7.71
C VAL A 333 11.99 -2.29 -8.40
N HIS A 334 13.12 -2.08 -7.71
CA HIS A 334 14.27 -1.41 -8.31
C HIS A 334 15.07 -2.37 -9.21
N ASP A 335 15.81 -1.82 -10.17
CA ASP A 335 16.59 -2.59 -11.15
C ASP A 335 17.51 -3.65 -10.52
N SER A 336 18.12 -3.35 -9.37
CA SER A 336 18.97 -4.29 -8.64
C SER A 336 18.20 -5.50 -8.11
N THR A 337 17.01 -5.25 -7.56
CA THR A 337 16.13 -6.28 -7.02
C THR A 337 15.53 -7.09 -8.16
N MET A 338 15.07 -6.43 -9.23
CA MET A 338 14.57 -7.11 -10.44
C MET A 338 15.60 -8.11 -10.98
N ALA A 339 16.88 -7.74 -11.07
CA ALA A 339 17.94 -8.65 -11.50
C ALA A 339 18.14 -9.84 -10.55
N ALA A 340 18.03 -9.62 -9.23
CA ALA A 340 18.10 -10.68 -8.23
C ALA A 340 16.89 -11.63 -8.32
N LEU A 341 15.67 -11.09 -8.45
CA LEU A 341 14.44 -11.87 -8.60
C LEU A 341 14.48 -12.73 -9.88
N LEU A 342 14.91 -12.19 -11.02
CA LEU A 342 15.06 -12.95 -12.26
C LEU A 342 16.07 -14.10 -12.13
N LYS A 343 17.17 -13.88 -11.40
CA LYS A 343 18.14 -14.94 -11.12
C LYS A 343 17.54 -16.03 -10.24
N LEU A 344 16.76 -15.66 -9.22
CA LEU A 344 16.06 -16.61 -8.36
C LEU A 344 14.99 -17.39 -9.14
N ALA A 345 14.14 -16.71 -9.91
CA ALA A 345 13.14 -17.36 -10.76
C ALA A 345 13.79 -18.35 -11.73
N THR A 346 14.90 -17.98 -12.37
CA THR A 346 15.67 -18.87 -13.25
C THR A 346 16.21 -20.09 -12.50
N LYS A 347 16.80 -19.88 -11.33
CA LYS A 347 17.37 -20.95 -10.48
C LYS A 347 16.31 -21.97 -10.03
N HIS A 348 15.09 -21.49 -9.76
CA HIS A 348 13.99 -22.31 -9.27
C HIS A 348 13.05 -22.81 -10.37
N HIS A 349 13.36 -22.53 -11.66
CA HIS A 349 12.46 -22.82 -12.78
C HIS A 349 11.05 -22.24 -12.58
N ALA A 350 10.98 -21.08 -11.94
CA ALA A 350 9.74 -20.46 -11.50
C ALA A 350 9.19 -19.51 -12.55
N PHE A 351 7.87 -19.32 -12.55
CA PHE A 351 7.21 -18.34 -13.41
C PHE A 351 7.66 -16.92 -13.09
N VAL A 352 7.67 -16.08 -14.12
CA VAL A 352 7.95 -14.65 -14.01
C VAL A 352 6.68 -13.91 -14.39
N THR A 353 6.21 -13.01 -13.54
CA THR A 353 5.02 -12.19 -13.81
C THR A 353 5.34 -10.70 -13.81
N CYS A 354 4.37 -9.91 -14.28
CA CYS A 354 4.42 -8.45 -14.22
C CYS A 354 3.08 -7.88 -13.79
N GLY A 355 3.12 -6.75 -13.09
CA GLY A 355 1.93 -6.08 -12.60
C GLY A 355 2.19 -4.62 -12.27
N SER A 356 1.21 -3.76 -12.51
CA SER A 356 1.33 -2.34 -12.18
C SER A 356 0.95 -2.01 -10.74
N ASP A 357 0.25 -2.93 -10.05
CA ASP A 357 -0.38 -2.69 -8.76
C ASP A 357 -1.30 -1.45 -8.84
N TYR A 358 -2.18 -1.43 -9.85
CA TYR A 358 -3.04 -0.27 -10.15
C TYR A 358 -4.24 -0.16 -9.20
N HIS A 359 -4.39 1.02 -8.59
CA HIS A 359 -5.46 1.34 -7.63
C HIS A 359 -6.33 2.54 -8.05
N GLY A 360 -6.14 3.04 -9.28
CA GLY A 360 -6.79 4.26 -9.74
C GLY A 360 -6.33 5.51 -8.98
N PRO A 361 -7.22 6.51 -8.77
CA PRO A 361 -6.89 7.79 -8.14
C PRO A 361 -6.33 7.70 -6.72
N LYS A 362 -6.60 6.59 -6.00
CA LYS A 362 -6.04 6.36 -4.66
C LYS A 362 -4.52 6.30 -4.70
N ARG A 363 -3.92 5.78 -5.77
CA ARG A 363 -2.46 5.76 -5.92
C ARG A 363 -2.05 6.22 -7.32
N PRO A 364 -2.04 7.54 -7.58
CA PRO A 364 -1.96 8.10 -8.93
C PRO A 364 -0.64 7.81 -9.67
N ARG A 365 0.41 7.40 -8.94
CA ARG A 365 1.71 7.01 -9.49
C ARG A 365 1.68 5.65 -10.21
N PHE A 366 0.80 4.74 -9.80
CA PHE A 366 0.63 3.44 -10.44
C PHE A 366 -0.39 3.60 -11.56
N LYS A 367 -0.05 3.13 -12.76
CA LYS A 367 -0.87 3.22 -13.96
C LYS A 367 -1.00 1.84 -14.57
N MET A 368 -2.21 1.47 -14.96
CA MET A 368 -2.47 0.22 -15.68
C MET A 368 -1.54 0.08 -16.88
N GLY A 369 -0.94 -1.10 -17.03
CA GLY A 369 0.04 -1.41 -18.08
C GLY A 369 1.47 -0.93 -17.81
N LYS A 370 1.72 -0.08 -16.79
CA LYS A 370 3.08 0.36 -16.43
C LYS A 370 3.75 -0.61 -15.47
N CYS A 371 4.09 -1.79 -15.98
CA CYS A 371 4.70 -2.87 -15.20
C CYS A 371 6.24 -2.83 -15.22
N TYR A 372 6.86 -1.94 -16.02
CA TYR A 372 8.32 -1.84 -16.17
C TYR A 372 9.01 -3.14 -16.63
N CYS A 373 8.28 -4.02 -17.34
CA CYS A 373 8.85 -5.20 -17.98
C CYS A 373 9.59 -4.77 -19.26
N PRO A 374 10.90 -5.06 -19.41
CA PRO A 374 11.58 -4.84 -20.68
C PRO A 374 10.95 -5.66 -21.81
N GLU A 375 10.86 -5.12 -23.02
CA GLU A 375 10.30 -5.81 -24.19
C GLU A 375 10.93 -7.21 -24.40
N LYS A 376 12.25 -7.32 -24.22
CA LYS A 376 12.99 -8.60 -24.33
C LYS A 376 12.62 -9.63 -23.27
N ALA A 377 12.04 -9.21 -22.14
CA ALA A 377 11.61 -10.09 -21.06
C ALA A 377 10.12 -10.45 -21.13
N LEU A 378 9.33 -9.76 -21.95
CA LEU A 378 7.91 -10.06 -22.17
C LEU A 378 7.63 -11.54 -22.52
N PRO A 379 8.46 -12.24 -23.32
CA PRO A 379 8.26 -13.66 -23.55
C PRO A 379 8.24 -14.51 -22.28
N LEU A 380 8.99 -14.14 -21.22
CA LEU A 380 8.98 -14.84 -19.94
C LEU A 380 7.62 -14.70 -19.25
N VAL A 381 7.03 -13.50 -19.30
CA VAL A 381 5.68 -13.24 -18.75
C VAL A 381 4.60 -13.97 -19.56
N ARG A 382 4.72 -14.02 -20.89
CA ARG A 382 3.77 -14.72 -21.76
C ARG A 382 3.68 -16.22 -21.53
N ILE A 383 4.71 -16.84 -20.95
CA ILE A 383 4.64 -18.25 -20.53
C ILE A 383 3.57 -18.42 -19.46
N MET A 384 3.52 -17.51 -18.48
CA MET A 384 2.51 -17.55 -17.41
C MET A 384 1.09 -17.34 -17.95
N THR A 385 0.91 -16.45 -18.92
CA THR A 385 -0.42 -16.18 -19.49
C THR A 385 -0.96 -17.29 -20.39
N LYS A 386 -0.19 -18.36 -20.60
CA LYS A 386 -0.57 -19.53 -21.40
C LYS A 386 -0.49 -20.82 -20.60
N ALA A 387 -0.30 -20.74 -19.28
CA ALA A 387 -0.01 -21.90 -18.44
C ALA A 387 -1.13 -22.96 -18.48
N LEU A 388 -2.38 -22.52 -18.70
CA LEU A 388 -3.55 -23.40 -18.85
C LEU A 388 -4.10 -23.46 -20.28
N ASP A 389 -3.45 -22.82 -21.25
CA ASP A 389 -3.78 -22.97 -22.68
C ASP A 389 -3.23 -24.32 -23.18
N THR A 390 -3.74 -25.42 -22.65
CA THR A 390 -3.42 -26.76 -23.16
C THR A 390 -4.25 -27.00 -24.43
N ASP A 391 -3.61 -26.85 -25.59
CA ASP A 391 -3.94 -27.45 -26.90
C ASP A 391 -5.40 -27.89 -27.14
N ASP A 392 -6.29 -26.94 -27.44
CA ASP A 392 -7.52 -27.17 -28.24
C ASP A 392 -7.25 -27.02 -29.76
N GLN A 393 -5.98 -27.06 -30.18
CA GLN A 393 -5.55 -26.92 -31.58
C GLN A 393 -5.06 -28.24 -32.20
N GLN A 394 -5.38 -29.39 -31.60
CA GLN A 394 -5.24 -30.71 -32.23
C GLN A 394 -6.61 -31.36 -32.44
N GLU A 395 -7.38 -30.87 -33.42
CA GLU A 395 -8.37 -31.67 -34.16
C GLU A 395 -8.28 -31.39 -35.66
#